data_AF-A0AA48M286-F1
#
_entry.id   AF-A0AA48M286-F1
#
_cell.length_a   1.000
_cell.length_b   1.000
_cell.length_c   1.000
_cell.angle_alpha   90.00
_cell.angle_beta   90.00
_cell.angle_gamma   90.00
#
_symmetry.space_group_name_H-M   'P 1'
#
loop_
_entity.id
_entity.type
_entity.pdbx_description
1 polymer ?
#
loop_
_entity_poly.entity_id
_entity_poly.type
_entity_poly.pdbx_seq_one_letter_code
_entity_poly.pdbx_strand_id
1 'polypeptide(L)'
;MRSSLRELIVAVFSGAPSPQAAQTYSAQLTALISIYICLVAVFLIGLYIRRAKRTEGLLVEQRLFKIWMARSLIFAILMIIASLVFFYFSID
;
A
#
# COMPACT_ATOMS: atom_id res chain seq x y z
N MET A 1 0.05 21.64 8.75
CA MET A 1 -1.36 22.10 8.83
C MET A 1 -2.20 21.02 8.14
N ARG A 2 -2.91 20.17 8.90
CA ARG A 2 -3.65 19.02 8.35
C ARG A 2 -4.73 19.51 7.39
N SER A 3 -4.52 19.36 6.10
CA SER A 3 -5.59 19.50 5.11
C SER A 3 -6.61 18.39 5.34
N SER A 4 -7.88 18.76 5.51
CA SER A 4 -8.94 17.79 5.66
C SER A 4 -9.10 16.99 4.37
N LEU A 5 -9.51 15.72 4.45
CA LEU A 5 -9.81 14.85 3.28
C LEU A 5 -10.76 15.55 2.28
N ARG A 6 -11.64 16.41 2.80
CA ARG A 6 -12.54 17.27 2.03
C ARG A 6 -11.80 18.34 1.22
N GLU A 7 -10.80 18.98 1.78
CA GLU A 7 -9.95 19.95 1.06
C GLU A 7 -9.12 19.28 -0.02
N LEU A 8 -8.66 18.05 0.21
CA LEU A 8 -7.96 17.25 -0.80
C LEU A 8 -8.87 16.97 -2.01
N ILE A 9 -10.10 16.54 -1.75
CA ILE A 9 -11.11 16.26 -2.78
C ILE A 9 -11.47 17.56 -3.52
N VAL A 10 -11.72 18.65 -2.80
CA VAL A 10 -12.01 19.95 -3.41
C VAL A 10 -10.84 20.45 -4.25
N ALA A 11 -9.59 20.32 -3.80
CA ALA A 11 -8.42 20.73 -4.59
C ALA A 11 -8.25 19.90 -5.88
N VAL A 12 -8.54 18.60 -5.83
CA VAL A 12 -8.48 17.70 -7.01
C VAL A 12 -9.54 18.05 -8.04
N PHE A 13 -10.77 18.37 -7.61
CA PHE A 13 -11.89 18.61 -8.53
C PHE A 13 -12.12 20.09 -8.89
N SER A 14 -11.65 21.02 -8.07
CA SER A 14 -11.91 22.47 -8.22
C SER A 14 -10.65 23.29 -8.56
N GLY A 15 -9.46 22.65 -8.55
CA GLY A 15 -8.18 23.32 -8.70
C GLY A 15 -7.59 23.81 -7.37
N ALA A 16 -6.26 23.72 -7.23
CA ALA A 16 -5.57 24.13 -6.02
C ALA A 16 -5.51 25.67 -5.89
N PRO A 17 -5.76 26.25 -4.70
CA PRO A 17 -5.77 27.70 -4.49
C PRO A 17 -4.37 28.35 -4.52
N SER A 18 -3.28 27.57 -4.40
CA SER A 18 -1.90 28.07 -4.50
C SER A 18 -0.93 26.95 -4.93
N PRO A 19 0.22 27.29 -5.55
CA PRO A 19 1.20 26.30 -6.02
C PRO A 19 1.85 25.50 -4.87
N GLN A 20 2.00 26.09 -3.68
CA GLN A 20 2.49 25.38 -2.49
C GLN A 20 1.47 24.36 -1.97
N ALA A 21 0.17 24.71 -1.96
CA ALA A 21 -0.89 23.79 -1.59
C ALA A 21 -1.00 22.63 -2.60
N ALA A 22 -0.85 22.91 -3.90
CA ALA A 22 -0.84 21.89 -4.95
C ALA A 22 0.24 20.82 -4.73
N GLN A 23 1.45 21.23 -4.31
CA GLN A 23 2.54 20.30 -4.01
C GLN A 23 2.21 19.41 -2.81
N THR A 24 1.72 19.99 -1.71
CA THR A 24 1.32 19.21 -0.52
C THR A 24 0.19 18.22 -0.83
N TYR A 25 -0.83 18.65 -1.60
CA TYR A 25 -1.90 17.77 -2.04
C TYR A 25 -1.40 16.65 -2.94
N SER A 26 -0.52 16.95 -3.89
CA SER A 26 0.06 15.94 -4.78
C SER A 26 0.87 14.89 -4.02
N ALA A 27 1.62 15.31 -2.99
CA ALA A 27 2.40 14.40 -2.14
C ALA A 27 1.49 13.50 -1.30
N GLN A 28 0.45 14.07 -0.67
CA GLN A 28 -0.55 13.30 0.09
C GLN A 28 -1.30 12.31 -0.80
N LEU A 29 -1.68 12.72 -2.01
CA LEU A 29 -2.39 11.87 -2.96
C LEU A 29 -1.49 10.75 -3.49
N THR A 30 -0.22 11.04 -3.76
CA THR A 30 0.79 10.04 -4.10
C THR A 30 0.97 9.02 -2.97
N ALA A 31 1.08 9.47 -1.72
CA ALA A 31 1.19 8.60 -0.56
C ALA A 31 -0.02 7.65 -0.44
N LEU A 32 -1.23 8.19 -0.62
CA LEU A 32 -2.47 7.42 -0.56
C LEU A 32 -2.53 6.34 -1.67
N ILE A 33 -2.14 6.72 -2.89
CA ILE A 33 -2.03 5.78 -4.02
C ILE A 33 -0.99 4.69 -3.74
N SER A 34 0.18 5.05 -3.21
CA SER A 34 1.23 4.07 -2.86
C SER A 34 0.74 3.08 -1.81
N ILE A 35 0.08 3.54 -0.74
CA ILE A 35 -0.51 2.66 0.28
C ILE A 35 -1.57 1.75 -0.33
N TYR A 36 -2.43 2.29 -1.20
CA TYR A 36 -3.45 1.49 -1.89
C TYR A 36 -2.84 0.37 -2.73
N ILE A 37 -1.80 0.67 -3.53
CA ILE A 37 -1.08 -0.32 -4.34
C ILE A 37 -0.48 -1.42 -3.44
N CYS A 38 0.13 -1.05 -2.32
CA CYS A 38 0.68 -2.01 -1.36
C CYS A 38 -0.42 -2.93 -0.78
N LEU A 39 -1.59 -2.40 -0.44
CA LEU A 39 -2.72 -3.20 0.05
C LEU A 39 -3.25 -4.16 -1.02
N VAL A 40 -3.36 -3.70 -2.27
CA VAL A 40 -3.74 -4.57 -3.40
C VAL A 40 -2.72 -5.69 -3.59
N ALA A 41 -1.42 -5.40 -3.49
CA ALA A 41 -0.38 -6.41 -3.58
C ALA A 41 -0.51 -7.46 -2.46
N VAL A 42 -0.74 -7.05 -1.20
CA VAL A 42 -0.99 -7.98 -0.09
C VAL A 42 -2.21 -8.86 -0.36
N PHE A 43 -3.31 -8.27 -0.86
CA PHE A 43 -4.52 -9.02 -1.21
C PHE A 43 -4.24 -10.09 -2.27
N LEU A 44 -3.54 -9.73 -3.36
CA LEU A 44 -3.18 -10.67 -4.43
C LEU A 44 -2.28 -11.80 -3.94
N ILE A 45 -1.29 -11.50 -3.08
CA ILE A 45 -0.43 -12.52 -2.47
C ILE A 45 -1.26 -13.44 -1.54
N GLY A 46 -2.24 -12.89 -0.82
CA GLY A 46 -3.19 -13.68 -0.03
C GLY A 46 -3.98 -14.67 -0.90
N LEU A 47 -4.44 -14.25 -2.08
CA LEU A 47 -5.10 -15.14 -3.06
C LEU A 47 -4.14 -16.20 -3.58
N TYR A 48 -2.87 -15.83 -3.87
CA TYR A 48 -1.84 -16.78 -4.26
C TYR A 48 -1.61 -17.86 -3.20
N ILE A 49 -1.51 -17.49 -1.92
CA ILE A 49 -1.36 -18.44 -0.82
C ILE A 49 -2.57 -19.39 -0.74
N ARG A 50 -3.80 -18.86 -0.87
CA ARG A 50 -5.02 -19.68 -0.88
C ARG A 50 -5.00 -20.69 -2.04
N ARG A 51 -4.57 -20.26 -3.23
CA ARG A 51 -4.45 -21.14 -4.39
C ARG A 51 -3.37 -22.20 -4.18
N ALA A 52 -2.17 -21.80 -3.72
CA ALA A 52 -1.06 -22.71 -3.45
C ALA A 52 -1.40 -23.77 -2.39
N LYS A 53 -2.26 -23.45 -1.42
CA LYS A 53 -2.76 -24.42 -0.44
C LYS A 53 -3.71 -25.47 -1.04
N ARG A 54 -4.49 -25.08 -2.05
CA ARG A 54 -5.48 -25.94 -2.73
C ARG A 54 -4.92 -26.71 -3.91
N THR A 55 -3.73 -26.38 -4.39
CA THR A 55 -3.07 -27.12 -5.46
C THR A 55 -2.64 -28.49 -4.96
N GLU A 56 -3.39 -29.52 -5.37
CA GLU A 56 -3.03 -30.92 -5.23
C GLU A 56 -2.03 -31.28 -6.34
N GLY A 57 -0.96 -32.01 -6.01
CA GLY A 57 0.11 -32.40 -6.95
C GLY A 57 1.47 -31.72 -6.75
N LEU A 58 1.60 -30.76 -5.84
CA LEU A 58 2.90 -30.23 -5.41
C LEU A 58 3.48 -31.08 -4.27
N LEU A 59 4.78 -31.38 -4.33
CA LEU A 59 5.52 -31.90 -3.18
C LEU A 59 5.33 -30.96 -1.99
N VAL A 60 5.11 -31.54 -0.80
CA VAL A 60 4.75 -30.80 0.42
C VAL A 60 5.78 -29.71 0.72
N GLU A 61 7.07 -30.01 0.55
CA GLU A 61 8.17 -29.07 0.77
C GLU A 61 8.11 -27.87 -0.17
N GLN A 62 7.87 -28.09 -1.46
CA GLN A 62 7.75 -27.01 -2.45
C GLN A 62 6.56 -26.09 -2.15
N ARG A 63 5.45 -26.67 -1.70
CA ARG A 63 4.26 -25.91 -1.30
C ARG A 63 4.54 -25.05 -0.07
N LEU A 64 5.19 -25.61 0.95
CA LEU A 64 5.57 -24.89 2.16
C LEU A 64 6.55 -23.75 1.86
N PHE A 65 7.56 -24.00 1.02
CA PHE A 65 8.51 -22.97 0.59
C PHE A 65 7.82 -21.79 -0.13
N LYS A 66 6.92 -22.09 -1.08
CA LYS A 66 6.14 -21.07 -1.79
C LYS A 66 5.27 -20.22 -0.86
N ILE A 67 4.61 -20.86 0.12
CA ILE A 67 3.79 -20.17 1.11
C ILE A 67 4.66 -19.31 2.05
N TRP A 68 5.83 -19.82 2.45
CA TRP A 68 6.77 -19.11 3.29
C TRP A 68 7.30 -17.85 2.59
N MET A 69 7.75 -17.98 1.33
CA MET A 69 8.16 -16.84 0.51
C MET A 69 7.05 -15.79 0.35
N ALA A 70 5.81 -16.23 0.10
CA ALA A 70 4.67 -15.33 -0.02
C ALA A 70 4.38 -14.57 1.29
N ARG A 71 4.53 -15.23 2.44
CA ARG A 71 4.39 -14.57 3.76
C ARG A 71 5.51 -13.56 4.01
N SER A 72 6.76 -13.90 3.67
CA SER A 72 7.88 -12.97 3.77
C SER A 72 7.67 -11.73 2.90
N LEU A 73 7.10 -11.89 1.70
CA LEU A 73 6.76 -10.77 0.83
C LEU A 73 5.66 -9.87 1.42
N ILE A 74 4.62 -10.46 2.02
CA ILE A 74 3.59 -9.68 2.75
C ILE A 74 4.23 -8.87 3.87
N PHE A 75 5.11 -9.49 4.67
CA PHE A 75 5.80 -8.81 5.75
C PHE A 75 6.64 -7.63 5.25
N ALA A 76 7.40 -7.80 4.16
CA ALA A 76 8.16 -6.73 3.54
C ALA A 76 7.26 -5.57 3.07
N ILE A 77 6.12 -5.86 2.45
CA ILE A 77 5.16 -4.83 2.01
C ILE A 77 4.56 -4.09 3.22
N LEU A 78 4.24 -4.79 4.31
CA LEU A 78 3.74 -4.16 5.53
C LEU A 78 4.78 -3.23 6.16
N MET A 79 6.07 -3.60 6.13
CA MET A 79 7.16 -2.73 6.57
C MET A 79 7.28 -1.47 5.71
N ILE A 80 7.09 -1.59 4.39
CA ILE A 80 7.06 -0.42 3.48
C ILE A 80 5.87 0.49 3.84
N ILE A 81 4.68 -0.07 4.05
CA ILE A 81 3.51 0.71 4.48
C ILE A 81 3.79 1.41 5.81
N ALA A 82 4.33 0.70 6.81
CA ALA A 82 4.65 1.27 8.10
C ALA A 82 5.69 2.40 8.00
N SER A 83 6.70 2.24 7.15
CA SER A 83 7.70 3.27 6.88
C SER A 83 7.11 4.49 6.17
N LEU A 84 6.23 4.28 5.17
CA LEU A 84 5.53 5.36 4.49
C LEU A 84 4.63 6.11 5.49
N VAL A 85 3.83 5.40 6.29
CA VAL A 85 2.99 6.00 7.33
C VAL A 85 3.85 6.79 8.30
N PHE A 86 4.92 6.21 8.85
CA PHE A 86 5.82 6.93 9.76
C PHE A 86 6.42 8.18 9.10
N PHE A 87 6.97 8.07 7.90
CA PHE A 87 7.55 9.22 7.19
C PHE A 87 6.53 10.33 6.95
N TYR A 88 5.31 9.99 6.51
CA TYR A 88 4.28 10.99 6.23
C TYR A 88 3.60 11.55 7.48
N PHE A 89 3.53 10.80 8.58
CA PHE A 89 2.91 11.25 9.84
C PHE A 89 3.91 11.80 10.87
N SER A 90 5.22 11.62 10.69
CA SER A 90 6.28 12.18 11.56
C SER A 90 7.02 13.38 10.97
N ILE A 91 6.74 13.76 9.71
CA ILE A 91 7.24 15.01 9.11
C ILE A 91 6.29 16.21 9.41
N ASP A 92 5.13 15.95 10.01
CA ASP A 92 4.29 16.96 10.67
C ASP A 92 4.74 17.21 12.12
#